data_AF-A0A5N1KYP6-F1
#
_entry.id   AF-A0A5N1KYP6-F1
#
_cell.length_a   1.000
_cell.length_b   1.000
_cell.length_c   1.000
_cell.angle_alpha   90.00
_cell.angle_beta   90.00
_cell.angle_gamma   90.00
#
_symmetry.space_group_name_H-M   'P 1'
#
loop_
_entity.id
_entity.type
_entity.pdbx_description
1 polymer ?
#
loop_
_entity_poly.entity_id
_entity_poly.type
_entity_poly.pdbx_seq_one_letter_code
_entity_poly.pdbx_strand_id
1 'polypeptide(L)'
;MAALNNLRDRIRPGAFLFMMALIGAATYFEFVYYGPTTPYTVVLWIICVPMLFAATVTGVRSHPLYQPLMYGGFVAIGTLQYLDGDWALLAGVFILGGIGGLLSELRN
;
A
#
# COMPACT_ATOMS: atom_id res chain seq x y z
N MET A 1 5.55 -21.02 -17.22
CA MET A 1 4.13 -21.03 -16.77
C MET A 1 3.95 -21.46 -15.31
N ALA A 2 4.71 -22.43 -14.79
CA ALA A 2 4.59 -22.86 -13.39
C ALA A 2 4.87 -21.76 -12.34
N ALA A 3 5.82 -20.85 -12.58
CA ALA A 3 6.13 -19.73 -11.68
C ALA A 3 4.99 -18.70 -11.58
N LEU A 4 4.23 -18.49 -12.67
CA LEU A 4 3.09 -17.57 -12.69
C LEU A 4 1.89 -18.14 -11.90
N ASN A 5 1.66 -19.46 -11.99
CA ASN A 5 0.63 -20.15 -11.22
C ASN A 5 0.92 -20.06 -9.71
N ASN A 6 2.19 -20.21 -9.30
CA ASN A 6 2.62 -20.04 -7.91
C ASN A 6 2.44 -18.60 -7.37
N LEU A 7 2.55 -17.57 -8.23
CA LEU A 7 2.29 -16.19 -7.84
C LEU A 7 0.79 -15.93 -7.65
N ARG A 8 -0.04 -16.46 -8.55
CA ARG A 8 -1.51 -16.34 -8.47
C ARG A 8 -2.06 -16.99 -7.20
N ASP A 9 -1.52 -18.14 -6.79
CA ASP A 9 -1.94 -18.84 -5.56
C ASP A 9 -1.51 -18.12 -4.28
N ARG A 10 -0.54 -17.20 -4.35
CA ARG A 10 -0.09 -16.41 -3.19
C ARG A 10 -0.89 -15.14 -2.98
N ILE A 11 -1.49 -14.58 -4.03
CA ILE A 11 -2.30 -13.37 -3.93
C ILE A 11 -3.63 -13.74 -3.26
N ARG A 12 -3.99 -13.05 -2.17
CA ARG A 12 -5.29 -13.22 -1.53
C ARG A 12 -6.33 -12.42 -2.31
N PRO A 13 -7.19 -13.05 -3.14
CA PRO A 13 -7.99 -12.32 -4.13
C PRO A 13 -9.01 -11.37 -3.49
N GLY A 14 -9.63 -11.75 -2.38
CA GLY A 14 -10.56 -10.88 -1.65
C GLY A 14 -9.88 -9.65 -1.06
N ALA A 15 -8.71 -9.83 -0.43
CA ALA A 15 -7.93 -8.73 0.11
C ALA A 15 -7.39 -7.82 -1.00
N PHE A 16 -6.96 -8.39 -2.12
CA PHE A 16 -6.51 -7.65 -3.29
C PHE A 16 -7.61 -6.77 -3.89
N LEU A 17 -8.82 -7.30 -4.07
CA LEU A 17 -9.97 -6.54 -4.58
C LEU A 17 -10.38 -5.42 -3.63
N PHE A 18 -10.40 -5.69 -2.33
CA PHE A 18 -10.67 -4.66 -1.31
C PHE A 18 -9.62 -3.55 -1.35
N MET A 19 -8.33 -3.92 -1.43
CA MET A 19 -7.23 -2.96 -1.50
C MET A 19 -7.30 -2.12 -2.78
N MET A 20 -7.62 -2.75 -3.92
CA MET A 20 -7.87 -2.07 -5.19
C MET A 20 -8.97 -1.02 -5.08
N ALA A 21 -10.11 -1.37 -4.48
CA ALA A 21 -11.23 -0.45 -4.30
C ALA A 21 -10.85 0.74 -3.39
N LEU A 22 -10.18 0.48 -2.27
CA LEU A 22 -9.70 1.51 -1.35
C LEU A 22 -8.70 2.46 -2.01
N ILE A 23 -7.69 1.90 -2.67
CA ILE A 23 -6.64 2.66 -3.36
C ILE A 23 -7.28 3.49 -4.48
N GLY A 24 -8.14 2.90 -5.30
CA GLY A 24 -8.82 3.60 -6.39
C GLY A 24 -9.69 4.77 -5.90
N ALA A 25 -10.46 4.57 -4.83
CA ALA A 25 -11.26 5.63 -4.23
C ALA A 25 -10.37 6.76 -3.69
N ALA A 26 -9.30 6.43 -2.95
CA ALA A 26 -8.39 7.43 -2.41
C ALA A 26 -7.61 8.17 -3.51
N THR A 27 -7.22 7.50 -4.61
CA THR A 27 -6.59 8.16 -5.77
C THR A 27 -7.55 9.17 -6.40
N TYR A 28 -8.83 8.80 -6.55
CA TYR A 28 -9.84 9.71 -7.08
C TYR A 28 -10.00 10.96 -6.21
N PHE A 29 -10.12 10.77 -4.89
CA PHE A 29 -10.23 11.92 -3.98
C PHE A 29 -8.99 12.81 -4.04
N GLU A 30 -7.79 12.22 -3.96
CA GLU A 30 -6.54 12.97 -3.93
C GLU A 30 -6.27 13.75 -5.23
N PHE A 31 -6.38 13.09 -6.39
CA PHE A 31 -5.93 13.66 -7.66
C PHE A 31 -7.04 14.32 -8.48
N VAL A 32 -8.30 13.99 -8.23
CA VAL A 32 -9.44 14.49 -9.02
C VAL A 32 -10.30 15.45 -8.20
N TYR A 33 -10.59 15.13 -6.94
CA TYR A 33 -11.50 15.93 -6.11
C TYR A 33 -10.82 17.10 -5.40
N TYR A 34 -9.67 16.86 -4.74
CA TYR A 34 -8.98 17.89 -3.95
C TYR A 34 -8.13 18.88 -4.77
N GLY A 35 -7.94 18.61 -6.07
CA GLY A 35 -7.27 19.52 -6.99
C GLY A 35 -5.79 19.15 -7.26
N PRO A 36 -4.96 20.11 -7.71
CA PRO A 36 -3.62 19.82 -8.19
C PRO A 36 -2.71 19.34 -7.04
N THR A 37 -2.10 18.18 -7.22
CA THR A 37 -1.22 17.55 -6.24
C THR A 37 0.23 18.01 -6.40
N THR A 38 0.98 17.98 -5.29
CA THR A 38 2.42 18.24 -5.34
C THR A 38 3.15 17.03 -5.94
N PRO A 39 4.34 17.22 -6.55
CA PRO A 39 5.16 16.10 -7.00
C PRO A 39 5.54 15.16 -5.84
N TYR A 40 5.63 15.67 -4.61
CA TYR A 40 5.88 14.86 -3.40
C TYR A 40 4.71 13.94 -3.07
N THR A 41 3.47 14.41 -3.21
CA THR A 41 2.26 13.58 -3.11
C THR A 41 2.25 12.46 -4.16
N VAL A 42 2.65 12.75 -5.40
CA VAL A 42 2.77 11.71 -6.44
C VAL A 42 3.80 10.64 -6.06
N VAL A 43 4.98 11.05 -5.59
CA VAL A 43 6.04 10.11 -5.16
C VAL A 43 5.58 9.27 -3.96
N LEU A 44 4.86 9.87 -3.01
CA LEU A 44 4.27 9.16 -1.87
C LEU A 44 3.33 8.04 -2.32
N TRP A 45 2.48 8.31 -3.32
CA TRP A 45 1.58 7.33 -3.91
C TRP A 45 2.32 6.18 -4.59
N ILE A 46 3.38 6.48 -5.34
CA ILE A 46 4.22 5.48 -6.01
C ILE A 46 4.89 4.53 -5.00
N ILE A 47 5.22 5.01 -3.80
CA ILE A 47 5.84 4.19 -2.74
C ILE A 47 4.78 3.42 -1.96
N CYS A 48 3.71 4.09 -1.53
CA CYS A 48 2.70 3.50 -0.65
C CYS A 48 1.88 2.41 -1.35
N VAL A 49 1.44 2.63 -2.59
CA VAL A 49 0.56 1.68 -3.30
C VAL A 49 1.18 0.29 -3.45
N PRO A 50 2.44 0.13 -3.92
CA PRO A 50 3.11 -1.16 -3.95
C PRO A 50 3.26 -1.80 -2.56
N MET A 51 3.55 -1.02 -1.51
CA MET A 51 3.64 -1.53 -0.14
C MET A 51 2.30 -2.08 0.36
N LEU A 52 1.20 -1.38 0.04
CA LEU A 52 -0.17 -1.80 0.35
C LEU A 52 -0.55 -3.08 -0.40
N PHE A 53 -0.21 -3.19 -1.68
CA PHE A 53 -0.43 -4.42 -2.45
C PHE A 53 0.45 -5.58 -1.99
N ALA A 54 1.69 -5.32 -1.57
CA ALA A 54 2.58 -6.34 -1.03
C ALA A 54 1.92 -7.05 0.17
N ALA A 55 1.18 -6.34 1.03
CA ALA A 55 0.45 -6.93 2.16
C ALA A 55 -0.63 -7.96 1.75
N THR A 56 -1.11 -7.90 0.51
CA THR A 56 -2.11 -8.86 -0.02
C THR A 56 -1.47 -10.16 -0.55
N VAL A 57 -0.13 -10.24 -0.57
CA VAL A 57 0.63 -11.39 -1.06
C VAL A 57 1.09 -12.26 0.11
N THR A 58 0.67 -13.52 0.09
CA THR A 58 1.03 -14.52 1.10
C THR A 58 2.52 -14.86 1.02
N GLY A 59 3.20 -14.86 2.16
CA GLY A 59 4.65 -15.14 2.25
C GLY A 59 5.55 -13.98 1.83
N VAL A 60 5.00 -12.77 1.61
CA VAL A 60 5.85 -11.60 1.32
C VAL A 60 6.77 -11.26 2.50
N ARG A 61 6.29 -11.46 3.73
CA ARG A 61 7.02 -11.14 4.97
C ARG A 61 8.27 -12.00 5.18
N SER A 62 8.29 -13.21 4.62
CA SER A 62 9.46 -14.10 4.67
C SER A 62 10.54 -13.75 3.65
N HIS A 63 10.30 -12.78 2.76
CA HIS A 63 11.31 -12.34 1.81
C HIS A 63 12.39 -11.52 2.55
N PRO A 64 13.70 -11.79 2.35
CA PRO A 64 14.77 -11.10 3.07
C PRO A 64 14.80 -9.58 2.83
N LEU A 65 14.30 -9.14 1.67
CA LEU A 65 14.17 -7.72 1.35
C LEU A 65 12.91 -7.06 1.93
N TYR A 66 11.97 -7.81 2.52
CA TYR A 66 10.71 -7.25 3.02
C TYR A 66 10.93 -6.20 4.11
N GLN A 67 11.68 -6.55 5.17
CA GLN A 67 11.99 -5.63 6.26
C GLN A 67 12.76 -4.39 5.78
N PRO A 68 13.89 -4.52 5.04
CA PRO A 68 14.62 -3.37 4.51
C PRO A 68 13.76 -2.44 3.66
N LEU A 69 12.93 -3.00 2.75
CA LEU A 69 12.05 -2.21 1.89
C LEU A 69 10.92 -1.55 2.69
N MET A 70 10.39 -2.23 3.71
CA MET A 70 9.35 -1.68 4.57
C MET A 70 9.88 -0.49 5.39
N TYR A 71 11.05 -0.63 6.01
CA TYR A 71 11.69 0.48 6.74
C TYR A 71 12.11 1.62 5.82
N GLY A 72 12.72 1.30 4.67
CA GLY A 72 13.07 2.31 3.67
C GLY A 72 11.85 3.07 3.15
N GLY A 73 10.74 2.35 2.93
CA GLY A 73 9.44 2.93 2.60
C GLY A 73 8.93 3.89 3.67
N PHE A 74 8.95 3.49 4.94
CA PHE A 74 8.55 4.38 6.05
C PHE A 74 9.41 5.63 6.18
N VAL A 75 10.73 5.50 6.00
CA VAL A 75 11.63 6.66 6.03
C VAL A 75 11.37 7.59 4.85
N ALA A 76 11.17 7.05 3.64
CA ALA A 76 10.87 7.83 2.45
C ALA A 76 9.52 8.56 2.60
N ILE A 77 8.50 7.88 3.13
CA ILE A 77 7.21 8.45 3.45
C ILE A 77 7.34 9.62 4.44
N GLY A 78 8.04 9.41 5.56
CA GLY A 78 8.23 10.46 6.56
C GLY A 78 9.02 11.66 6.02
N THR A 79 9.99 11.40 5.14
CA THR A 79 10.77 12.46 4.46
C THR A 79 9.88 13.26 3.51
N LEU A 80 9.06 12.59 2.70
CA LEU A 80 8.18 13.26 1.74
C LEU A 80 7.07 14.05 2.45
N GLN A 81 6.56 13.55 3.59
CA GLN A 81 5.63 14.31 4.41
C GLN A 81 6.26 15.59 4.98
N TYR A 82 7.53 15.53 5.38
CA TYR A 82 8.27 16.72 5.83
C TYR A 82 8.50 17.74 4.69
N LEU A 83 8.57 17.29 3.44
CA LEU A 83 8.81 18.10 2.25
C LEU A 83 7.53 18.60 1.56
N ASP A 84 6.41 18.68 2.28
CA ASP A 84 5.12 19.18 1.78
C ASP A 84 4.32 18.17 0.93
N GLY A 85 4.53 16.87 1.19
CA GLY A 85 3.69 15.80 0.68
C GLY A 85 2.44 15.63 1.54
N ASP A 86 1.28 16.03 1.01
CA ASP A 86 0.01 15.91 1.72
C ASP A 86 -0.38 14.42 1.86
N TRP A 87 -0.70 13.99 3.10
CA TRP A 87 -0.71 12.57 3.46
C TRP A 87 -2.03 12.09 4.08
N ALA A 88 -3.03 12.95 4.23
CA ALA A 88 -4.22 12.67 5.03
C ALA A 88 -5.03 11.46 4.51
N LEU A 89 -5.30 11.37 3.21
CA LEU A 89 -6.06 10.25 2.62
C LEU A 89 -5.22 8.97 2.54
N LEU A 90 -3.94 9.09 2.19
CA LEU A 90 -3.00 7.97 2.10
C LEU A 90 -2.77 7.32 3.47
N ALA A 91 -2.62 8.13 4.53
CA ALA A 91 -2.53 7.66 5.91
C ALA A 91 -3.81 6.92 6.33
N GLY A 92 -4.99 7.42 5.94
CA GLY A 92 -6.26 6.75 6.17
C GLY A 92 -6.32 5.35 5.53
N VAL A 93 -5.93 5.24 4.26
CA VAL A 93 -5.86 3.94 3.56
C VAL A 93 -4.81 3.02 4.19
N PHE A 94 -3.68 3.57 4.63
CA PHE A 94 -2.61 2.81 5.26
C PHE A 94 -3.04 2.23 6.61
N ILE A 95 -3.72 3.03 7.43
CA ILE A 95 -4.29 2.60 8.72
C ILE A 95 -5.39 1.55 8.50
N LEU A 96 -6.33 1.80 7.58
CA LEU A 96 -7.41 0.86 7.29
C LEU A 96 -6.89 -0.46 6.71
N GLY A 97 -5.89 -0.39 5.82
CA GLY A 97 -5.18 -1.56 5.29
C GLY A 97 -4.45 -2.34 6.37
N GLY A 98 -3.78 -1.64 7.30
CA GLY A 98 -3.13 -2.24 8.46
C GLY A 98 -4.11 -2.94 9.41
N ILE A 99 -5.23 -2.28 9.75
CA ILE A 99 -6.29 -2.86 10.60
C ILE A 99 -6.92 -4.08 9.90
N GLY A 100 -7.24 -3.98 8.61
CA GLY A 100 -7.77 -5.10 7.83
C GLY A 100 -6.81 -6.29 7.77
N GLY A 101 -5.52 -6.01 7.58
CA GLY A 101 -4.47 -7.02 7.66
C GLY A 101 -4.38 -7.70 9.03
N LEU A 102 -4.45 -6.92 10.11
CA LEU A 102 -4.41 -7.42 11.49
C LEU A 102 -5.64 -8.29 11.82
N LEU A 103 -6.84 -7.84 11.42
CA LEU A 103 -8.09 -8.60 11.60
C LEU A 103 -8.09 -9.91 10.81
N SER A 104 -7.48 -9.91 9.62
CA SER A 104 -7.27 -11.14 8.83
C SER A 104 -6.32 -12.11 9.52
N GLU A 105 -5.32 -11.61 10.25
CA GLU A 105 -4.35 -12.43 10.98
C GLU A 105 -4.95 -13.02 12.26
N LEU A 106 -5.78 -12.26 12.97
CA LEU A 106 -6.48 -12.72 14.18
C LEU A 106 -7.57 -13.76 13.92
N ARG A 107 -8.05 -13.87 12.67
CA ARG A 107 -9.08 -14.84 12.27
C ARG A 107 -8.52 -16.19 11.81
N ASN A 108 -7.21 -16.29 11.59
CA ASN A 108 -6.48 -17.51 11.23
C ASN A 108 -5.76 -18.08 12.46
#